data_AF-A0A7W6RIQ8-F1
#
_entry.id   AF-A0A7W6RIQ8-F1
#
_cell.length_a   1.000
_cell.length_b   1.000
_cell.length_c   1.000
_cell.angle_alpha   90.00
_cell.angle_beta   90.00
_cell.angle_gamma   90.00
#
_symmetry.space_group_name_H-M   'P 1'
#
loop_
_entity.id
_entity.type
_entity.pdbx_description
1 polymer ?
#
loop_
_entity_poly.entity_id
_entity_poly.type
_entity_poly.pdbx_seq_one_letter_code
_entity_poly.pdbx_strand_id
1 'polypeptide(L)'
;MEFDLQMVLVILASAVATYATRIGGYVLITTMKRIPPRMEAALNAVPAAVLTTIVAPAFFDGGWDSKLALVVALIVGLKVSHTWMLVAAWLVVMAWRRTIGF
;
A
#
# COMPACT_ATOMS: atom_id res chain seq x y z
N MET A 1 -19.50 24.26 -6.48
CA MET A 1 -19.61 22.88 -5.96
C MET A 1 -21.07 22.49 -6.05
N GLU A 2 -21.49 21.98 -7.21
CA GLU A 2 -22.82 21.39 -7.32
C GLU A 2 -22.79 20.02 -6.63
N PHE A 3 -23.78 19.75 -5.78
CA PHE A 3 -23.98 18.44 -5.20
C PHE A 3 -24.47 17.51 -6.31
N ASP A 4 -23.54 16.78 -6.92
CA ASP A 4 -23.87 15.73 -7.87
C ASP A 4 -24.43 14.53 -7.11
N LEU A 5 -25.69 14.21 -7.37
CA LEU A 5 -26.36 13.02 -6.81
C LEU A 5 -25.54 11.75 -7.09
N GLN A 6 -24.84 11.70 -8.23
CA GLN A 6 -23.97 10.59 -8.59
C GLN A 6 -22.78 10.45 -7.63
N MET A 7 -22.16 11.56 -7.22
CA MET A 7 -21.06 11.54 -6.24
C MET A 7 -21.55 11.02 -4.88
N VAL A 8 -22.72 11.47 -4.42
CA VAL A 8 -23.32 11.00 -3.16
C VAL A 8 -23.61 9.50 -3.22
N LEU A 9 -24.18 9.01 -4.33
CA LEU A 9 -24.44 7.59 -4.52
C LEU A 9 -23.16 6.76 -4.55
N VAL A 10 -22.09 7.22 -5.20
CA VAL A 10 -20.78 6.53 -5.22
C VAL A 10 -20.16 6.48 -3.83
N ILE A 11 -20.23 7.56 -3.06
CA ILE A 11 -19.74 7.59 -1.67
C ILE A 11 -20.54 6.60 -0.81
N LEU A 12 -21.87 6.59 -0.92
CA LEU A 12 -22.71 5.67 -0.15
C LEU A 12 -22.42 4.21 -0.55
N ALA A 13 -22.30 3.92 -1.84
CA ALA A 13 -21.98 2.59 -2.35
C ALA A 13 -20.60 2.11 -1.91
N SER A 14 -19.57 2.97 -1.99
CA SER A 14 -18.21 2.63 -1.52
C SER A 14 -18.15 2.43 -0.01
N ALA A 15 -18.91 3.21 0.76
CA ALA A 15 -19.05 3.02 2.20
C ALA A 15 -19.69 1.65 2.52
N VAL A 16 -20.81 1.31 1.87
CA VAL A 16 -21.48 0.02 2.04
C VAL A 16 -20.55 -1.14 1.66
N ALA A 17 -19.84 -1.04 0.53
CA ALA A 17 -18.88 -2.05 0.10
C ALA A 17 -17.72 -2.23 1.11
N THR A 18 -17.22 -1.13 1.67
CA THR A 18 -16.14 -1.16 2.69
C THR A 18 -16.61 -1.84 3.97
N TYR A 19 -17.80 -1.50 4.45
CA TYR A 19 -18.36 -2.15 5.65
C TYR A 19 -18.72 -3.61 5.38
N ALA A 20 -19.25 -3.94 4.21
CA ALA A 20 -19.56 -5.32 3.83
C ALA A 20 -18.31 -6.20 3.82
N THR A 21 -17.19 -5.75 3.25
CA THR A 21 -15.93 -6.50 3.27
C THR A 21 -15.37 -6.67 4.69
N ARG A 22 -15.52 -5.65 5.54
CA ARG A 22 -15.11 -5.71 6.95
C ARG A 22 -15.95 -6.71 7.75
N ILE A 23 -17.28 -6.64 7.62
CA ILE A 23 -18.21 -7.57 8.28
C ILE A 23 -17.97 -8.99 7.77
N GLY A 24 -17.79 -9.17 6.45
CA GLY A 24 -17.47 -10.46 5.86
C GLY A 24 -16.22 -11.09 6.45
N GLY A 25 -15.13 -10.32 6.59
CA GLY A 25 -13.91 -10.79 7.25
C GLY A 25 -14.12 -11.14 8.72
N TYR A 26 -14.86 -10.31 9.47
CA TYR A 26 -15.19 -10.57 10.87
C TYR A 26 -16.01 -11.84 11.03
N VAL A 27 -17.06 -12.03 10.23
CA VAL A 27 -17.92 -13.23 10.25
C VAL A 27 -17.11 -14.46 9.87
N LEU A 28 -16.24 -14.37 8.86
CA LEU A 28 -15.39 -15.49 8.44
C LEU A 28 -14.47 -15.95 9.57
N ILE A 29 -13.81 -15.02 10.25
CA ILE A 29 -12.90 -15.31 11.37
C ILE A 29 -13.66 -15.84 12.58
N THR A 30 -14.80 -15.24 12.93
CA THR A 30 -15.59 -15.63 14.11
C THR A 30 -16.33 -16.96 13.93
N THR A 31 -16.69 -17.34 12.70
CA THR A 31 -17.29 -18.65 12.40
C THR A 31 -16.26 -19.78 12.59
N MET A 32 -14.97 -19.49 12.47
CA MET A 32 -13.88 -20.45 12.63
C MET A 32 -13.47 -20.58 14.11
N LYS A 33 -14.08 -21.53 14.85
CA LYS A 33 -13.73 -21.82 16.26
C LYS A 33 -12.25 -22.19 16.48
N ARG A 34 -11.57 -22.73 15.47
CA ARG A 34 -10.11 -22.94 15.44
C ARG A 34 -9.59 -22.58 14.05
N ILE A 35 -8.54 -21.75 14.00
CA ILE A 35 -7.87 -21.39 12.76
C ILE A 35 -7.03 -22.60 12.32
N PRO A 36 -7.30 -23.21 11.15
CA PRO A 36 -6.49 -24.31 10.66
C PRO A 36 -5.10 -23.80 10.26
N PRO A 37 -4.03 -24.60 10.38
CA PRO A 37 -2.64 -24.16 10.18
C PRO A 37 -2.39 -23.54 8.78
N ARG A 38 -3.12 -23.98 7.75
CA ARG A 38 -3.09 -23.38 6.41
C ARG A 38 -3.62 -21.93 6.35
N MET A 39 -4.65 -21.61 7.13
CA MET A 39 -5.22 -20.26 7.19
C MET A 39 -4.34 -19.31 7.98
N GLU A 40 -3.69 -19.80 9.04
CA GLU A 40 -2.72 -19.01 9.81
C GLU A 40 -1.50 -18.63 8.96
N ALA A 41 -0.95 -19.58 8.19
CA ALA A 41 0.12 -19.30 7.23
C ALA A 41 -0.31 -18.26 6.18
N ALA A 42 -1.52 -18.39 5.63
CA ALA A 42 -2.06 -17.42 4.69
C ALA A 42 -2.21 -16.04 5.34
N LEU A 43 -2.74 -15.95 6.56
CA LEU A 43 -2.96 -14.70 7.28
C LEU A 43 -1.64 -14.00 7.63
N ASN A 44 -0.60 -14.76 8.00
CA ASN A 44 0.74 -14.24 8.24
C ASN A 44 1.40 -13.68 6.96
N ALA A 45 1.00 -14.15 5.78
CA ALA A 45 1.47 -13.62 4.50
C ALA A 45 0.71 -12.36 4.03
N VAL A 46 -0.50 -12.10 4.56
CA VAL A 46 -1.33 -10.95 4.14
C VAL A 46 -0.62 -9.60 4.32
N PRO A 47 0.04 -9.28 5.46
CA PRO A 47 0.69 -7.98 5.64
C PRO A 47 1.77 -7.72 4.59
N ALA A 48 2.59 -8.74 4.29
CA ALA A 48 3.62 -8.63 3.26
C ALA A 48 2.99 -8.41 1.88
N ALA A 49 1.94 -9.15 1.54
CA ALA A 49 1.24 -8.99 0.26
C ALA A 49 0.59 -7.60 0.12
N VAL A 50 -0.03 -7.07 1.18
CA VAL A 50 -0.65 -5.73 1.13
C VAL A 50 0.42 -4.65 0.90
N LEU A 51 1.55 -4.72 1.62
CA LEU A 51 2.63 -3.76 1.43
C LEU A 51 3.21 -3.81 0.02
N THR A 52 3.41 -5.00 -0.55
CA THR A 52 3.92 -5.12 -1.93
C THR A 52 2.92 -4.60 -2.96
N THR A 53 1.60 -4.77 -2.74
CA THR A 53 0.57 -4.21 -3.63
C THR A 53 0.50 -2.68 -3.60
N ILE A 54 0.97 -2.02 -2.53
CA ILE A 54 1.07 -0.56 -2.49
C ILE A 54 2.33 -0.08 -3.23
N VAL A 55 3.43 -0.83 -3.12
CA VAL A 55 4.71 -0.48 -3.76
C VAL A 55 4.70 -0.75 -5.28
N ALA A 56 4.02 -1.81 -5.73
CA ALA A 56 3.96 -2.17 -7.15
C ALA A 56 3.41 -1.05 -8.07
N PRO A 57 2.23 -0.45 -7.85
CA PRO A 57 1.74 0.64 -8.69
C PRO A 57 2.63 1.89 -8.59
N ALA A 58 3.20 2.17 -7.41
CA ALA A 58 4.17 3.25 -7.26
C ALA A 58 5.44 3.02 -8.12
N PHE A 59 5.81 1.77 -8.37
CA PHE A 59 6.90 1.43 -9.27
C PHE A 59 6.50 1.48 -10.75
N PHE A 60 5.30 1.02 -11.13
CA PHE A 60 4.90 0.96 -12.54
C PHE A 60 4.34 2.28 -13.08
N ASP A 61 3.37 2.86 -12.37
CA ASP A 61 2.67 4.09 -12.74
C ASP A 61 3.42 5.35 -12.29
N GLY A 62 4.39 5.20 -11.38
CA GLY A 62 5.22 6.30 -10.90
C GLY A 62 6.23 6.82 -11.93
N GLY A 63 6.63 8.08 -11.72
CA GLY A 63 7.71 8.72 -12.48
C GLY A 63 9.07 8.06 -12.25
N TRP A 64 10.06 8.48 -13.05
CA TRP A 64 11.42 7.97 -12.95
C TRP A 64 12.08 8.30 -11.58
N ASP A 65 11.63 9.39 -10.95
CA ASP A 65 11.99 9.78 -9.59
C ASP A 65 11.57 8.71 -8.57
N SER A 66 10.34 8.22 -8.68
CA SER A 66 9.77 7.22 -7.77
C SER A 66 10.44 5.86 -7.96
N LYS A 67 10.70 5.46 -9.21
CA LYS A 67 11.41 4.21 -9.54
C LYS A 67 12.82 4.18 -8.94
N LEU A 68 13.60 5.23 -9.14
CA LEU A 68 14.96 5.32 -8.59
C LEU A 68 14.96 5.34 -7.06
N ALA A 69 14.03 6.09 -6.45
CA ALA A 69 13.89 6.13 -5.00
C ALA A 69 13.56 4.76 -4.41
N LEU A 70 12.66 4.00 -5.04
CA LEU A 70 12.32 2.64 -4.62
C LEU A 70 13.50 1.68 -4.76
N VAL A 71 14.28 1.76 -5.83
CA VAL A 71 15.49 0.94 -6.01
C VAL A 71 16.54 1.27 -4.95
N VAL A 72 16.77 2.55 -4.66
CA VAL A 72 17.72 2.95 -3.61
C VAL A 72 17.21 2.55 -2.23
N ALA A 73 15.91 2.73 -1.95
CA ALA A 73 15.30 2.26 -0.71
C ALA A 73 15.51 0.75 -0.53
N LEU A 74 15.30 -0.05 -1.58
CA LEU A 74 15.51 -1.49 -1.53
C LEU A 74 16.97 -1.84 -1.21
N ILE A 75 17.94 -1.21 -1.89
CA ILE A 75 19.36 -1.49 -1.68
C ILE A 75 19.82 -1.08 -0.27
N VAL A 76 19.41 0.10 0.20
CA VAL A 76 19.82 0.62 1.51
C VAL A 76 19.11 -0.14 2.64
N GLY A 77 17.83 -0.46 2.47
CA GLY A 77 17.04 -1.22 3.45
C GLY A 77 17.56 -2.64 3.70
N LEU A 78 18.23 -3.25 2.70
CA LEU A 78 18.87 -4.55 2.87
C LEU A 78 20.20 -4.49 3.63
N LYS A 79 20.86 -3.32 3.71
CA LYS A 79 22.21 -3.17 4.28
C LYS A 79 22.27 -2.34 5.57
N VAL A 80 21.31 -1.43 5.80
CA VAL A 80 21.38 -0.40 6.86
C VAL A 80 20.02 -0.28 7.58
N SER A 81 20.00 0.36 8.75
CA SER A 81 18.78 0.69 9.49
C SER A 81 17.71 1.40 8.65
N HIS A 82 16.44 1.08 8.92
CA HIS A 82 15.25 1.61 8.23
C HIS A 82 15.21 3.14 8.18
N THR A 83 15.74 3.83 9.19
CA THR A 83 15.80 5.30 9.20
C THR A 83 16.70 5.84 8.08
N TRP A 84 17.84 5.20 7.84
CA TRP A 84 18.79 5.60 6.79
C TRP A 84 18.25 5.30 5.39
N MET A 85 17.47 4.23 5.25
CA MET A 85 16.76 3.92 4.00
C MET A 85 15.81 5.05 3.60
N LEU A 86 15.02 5.57 4.53
CA LEU A 86 14.08 6.66 4.27
C LEU A 86 14.80 7.94 3.86
N VAL A 87 15.89 8.30 4.57
CA VAL A 87 16.70 9.48 4.26
C VAL A 87 17.32 9.36 2.87
N ALA A 88 17.91 8.21 2.54
CA ALA A 88 18.55 7.99 1.24
C ALA A 88 17.53 8.08 0.08
N ALA A 89 16.38 7.42 0.21
CA ALA A 89 15.32 7.47 -0.80
C ALA A 89 14.79 8.90 -1.00
N TRP A 90 14.57 9.64 0.09
CA TRP A 90 14.13 11.02 0.04
C TRP A 90 15.14 11.93 -0.67
N LEU A 91 16.42 11.80 -0.33
CA LEU A 91 17.49 12.56 -1.00
C LEU A 91 17.53 12.28 -2.50
N VAL A 92 17.31 11.03 -2.92
CA VAL A 92 17.25 10.66 -4.34
C VAL A 92 16.08 11.33 -5.06
N VAL A 93 14.87 11.30 -4.47
CA VAL A 93 13.71 12.00 -5.05
C VAL A 93 13.98 13.49 -5.18
N MET A 94 14.49 14.13 -4.11
CA MET A 94 14.71 15.58 -4.11
C MET A 94 15.85 15.99 -5.03
N ALA A 95 16.93 15.21 -5.11
CA ALA A 95 18.01 15.46 -6.06
C ALA A 95 17.49 15.36 -7.50
N TRP A 96 16.69 14.32 -7.81
CA TRP A 96 16.12 14.12 -9.14
C TRP A 96 15.18 15.26 -9.55
N ARG A 97 14.28 15.67 -8.63
CA ARG A 97 13.39 16.82 -8.85
C ARG A 97 14.17 18.12 -9.04
N ARG A 98 15.25 18.32 -8.30
CA ARG A 98 16.09 19.53 -8.39
C ARG A 98 16.94 19.60 -9.66
N THR A 99 17.40 18.48 -10.21
CA THR A 99 18.26 18.47 -11.40
C THR A 99 17.50 18.45 -12.72
N ILE A 100 16.28 17.89 -12.76
CA ILE A 100 15.52 17.69 -14.02
C ILE A 100 14.35 18.67 -14.18
N GLY A 101 14.02 19.47 -13.17
CA GLY A 101 13.22 20.69 -13.35
C GLY A 101 11.88 20.47 -14.06
N PHE A 102 11.06 19.56 -13.53
CA PHE A 102 9.60 19.54 -13.62
C PHE A 102 9.02 19.05 -12.29
#